data_AF-A0A480AIA7-F1
#
_entry.id   AF-A0A480AIA7-F1
#
_cell.length_a   1.000
_cell.length_b   1.000
_cell.length_c   1.000
_cell.angle_alpha   90.00
_cell.angle_beta   90.00
_cell.angle_gamma   90.00
#
_symmetry.space_group_name_H-M   'P 1'
#
loop_
_entity.id
_entity.type
_entity.pdbx_description
1 polymer ?
#
loop_
_entity_poly.entity_id
_entity_poly.type
_entity_poly.pdbx_seq_one_letter_code
_entity_poly.pdbx_strand_id
1 'polypeptide(L)'
;MTIQMLTPYSLGRYTIPAGVVVGLFDAATEAGLIAAKQAIATAAAANWIVPVDNPQPATLTEAQVEQTQALVSGARNQSLATAAGAFGLGASANGSTSNQTLIRQHQALGPYYGYRLVYANKGIAQTITLAKAGGAATDQQVSNTLGSVASVTFGGATTVVEAAGSGAAADGVPAFTLSDWIMQPSVARTDFPTEQPLLQTLTHYAGTYTQMLTSATMATELLAAPGYRVGGRQRPGDEVTTVSASQPLPAGTSLIPYGVQFLYEQTWTVVADIGDSRIRGQISSTTTTGYRSQAERVSALARAAGLRWTPISTAVTGQGHDASYQTGLALVTALQPTYLLIPALSVNDSMTAANMQASFARCMALVEHCRRNNVTPVLLTVPPRDSYSGAELAILQAQNNRILALRGQLLVADFAGIVCDTTGYIAAAYDSGDGVHINEAGTAAGAAAVYAAMA
;
A
#
# COMPACT_ATOMS: atom_id res chain seq x y z
N MET A 1 27.37 30.65 -6.12
CA MET A 1 26.21 30.12 -5.35
C MET A 1 25.76 28.84 -6.02
N THR A 2 25.52 27.76 -5.28
CA THR A 2 25.02 26.50 -5.85
C THR A 2 23.53 26.41 -5.60
N ILE A 3 22.73 26.33 -6.66
CA ILE A 3 21.30 26.08 -6.56
C ILE A 3 21.00 24.64 -6.95
N GLN A 4 20.10 24.03 -6.19
CA GLN A 4 19.59 22.70 -6.46
C GLN A 4 18.18 22.86 -7.01
N MET A 5 18.01 22.53 -8.28
CA MET A 5 16.69 22.59 -8.92
C MET A 5 16.08 21.20 -8.95
N LEU A 6 14.91 21.09 -8.32
CA LEU A 6 14.07 19.91 -8.38
C LEU A 6 12.99 20.16 -9.42
N THR A 7 12.95 19.37 -10.48
CA THR A 7 11.82 19.33 -11.41
C THR A 7 11.18 17.95 -11.34
N PRO A 8 9.91 17.79 -11.79
CA PRO A 8 9.26 16.47 -11.85
C PRO A 8 10.02 15.41 -12.66
N TYR A 9 11.01 15.82 -13.47
CA TYR A 9 11.71 14.96 -14.43
C TYR A 9 13.23 14.91 -14.26
N SER A 10 13.83 15.69 -13.35
CA SER A 10 15.29 15.67 -13.11
C SER A 10 15.71 16.40 -11.83
N LEU A 11 16.84 15.95 -11.26
CA LEU A 11 17.61 16.65 -10.24
C LEU A 11 18.91 17.18 -10.87
N GLY A 12 19.07 18.51 -10.91
CA GLY A 12 20.29 19.15 -11.39
C GLY A 12 20.92 20.05 -10.31
N ARG A 13 22.23 19.94 -10.12
CA ARG A 13 23.02 20.91 -9.34
C ARG A 13 23.69 21.88 -10.30
N TYR A 14 23.40 23.17 -10.14
CA TYR A 14 23.99 24.22 -10.96
C TYR A 14 24.82 25.15 -10.09
N THR A 15 26.10 25.28 -10.42
CA THR A 15 27.00 26.26 -9.80
C THR A 15 26.94 27.56 -10.59
N ILE A 16 26.36 28.60 -9.99
CA ILE A 16 26.30 29.94 -10.57
C ILE A 16 27.62 30.66 -10.26
N PRO A 17 28.40 31.09 -11.28
CA PRO A 17 29.60 31.89 -11.11
C PRO A 17 29.31 33.23 -10.42
N ALA A 18 30.31 33.80 -9.75
CA ALA A 18 30.17 35.12 -9.12
C ALA A 18 29.89 36.20 -10.17
N GLY A 19 28.93 37.10 -9.89
CA GLY A 19 28.56 38.22 -10.76
C GLY A 19 27.47 37.92 -11.79
N VAL A 20 26.94 36.69 -11.85
CA VAL A 20 25.84 36.32 -12.76
C VAL A 20 24.49 36.51 -12.08
N VAL A 21 23.59 37.27 -12.73
CA VAL A 21 22.19 37.42 -12.31
C VAL A 21 21.37 36.29 -12.92
N VAL A 22 20.65 35.52 -12.10
CA VAL A 22 19.76 34.44 -12.54
C VAL A 22 18.32 34.85 -12.25
N GLY A 23 17.50 34.95 -13.29
CA GLY A 23 16.05 35.10 -13.15
C GLY A 23 15.41 33.75 -12.86
N LEU A 24 14.72 33.62 -11.72
CA LEU A 24 13.85 32.48 -11.42
C LEU A 24 12.47 32.78 -12.00
N PHE A 25 12.01 31.96 -12.94
CA PHE A 25 10.66 32.06 -13.51
C PHE A 25 9.79 30.94 -12.95
N ASP A 26 8.64 31.30 -12.40
CA ASP A 26 7.55 30.37 -12.15
C ASP A 26 6.76 30.21 -13.44
N ALA A 27 6.88 29.04 -14.08
CA ALA A 27 6.19 28.74 -15.32
C ALA A 27 5.06 27.74 -15.03
N ALA A 28 3.82 28.24 -14.99
CA ALA A 28 2.62 27.45 -14.73
C ALA A 28 2.30 26.40 -15.82
N THR A 29 3.06 26.35 -16.93
CA THR A 29 2.82 25.43 -18.05
C THR A 29 4.12 24.92 -18.66
N GLU A 30 4.05 23.74 -19.28
CA GLU A 30 5.17 23.10 -19.99
C GLU A 30 5.72 23.97 -21.13
N ALA A 31 4.85 24.68 -21.85
CA ALA A 31 5.24 25.64 -22.88
C ALA A 31 6.05 26.82 -22.29
N GLY A 32 5.67 27.31 -21.09
CA GLY A 32 6.42 28.34 -20.38
C GLY A 32 7.81 27.85 -19.93
N LEU A 33 7.92 26.57 -19.54
CA LEU A 33 9.20 25.95 -19.19
C LEU A 33 10.11 25.80 -20.41
N ILE A 34 9.57 25.43 -21.58
CA ILE A 34 10.31 25.32 -22.84
C ILE A 34 10.81 26.70 -23.29
N ALA A 35 9.96 27.73 -23.25
CA ALA A 35 10.34 29.09 -23.58
C ALA A 35 11.43 29.64 -22.65
N ALA A 36 11.34 29.35 -21.33
CA ALA A 36 12.36 29.73 -20.36
C ALA A 36 13.71 29.03 -20.62
N LYS A 37 13.68 27.73 -20.96
CA LYS A 37 14.89 26.98 -21.35
C LYS A 37 15.53 27.53 -22.63
N GLN A 38 14.72 27.90 -23.62
CA GLN A 38 15.20 28.52 -24.85
C GLN A 38 15.80 29.91 -24.58
N ALA A 39 15.20 30.74 -23.73
CA ALA A 39 15.74 32.03 -23.36
C ALA A 39 17.10 31.93 -22.65
N ILE A 40 17.30 30.90 -21.80
CA ILE A 40 18.59 30.61 -21.15
C ILE A 40 19.63 30.14 -22.17
N ALA A 41 19.23 29.32 -23.14
CA ALA A 41 20.12 28.86 -24.22
C ALA A 41 20.53 29.99 -25.17
N THR A 42 19.73 31.05 -25.33
CA THR A 42 20.09 32.23 -26.13
C THR A 42 20.98 33.21 -25.37
N ALA A 43 20.88 33.25 -24.03
CA ALA A 43 21.67 34.16 -23.18
C ALA A 43 23.07 33.62 -22.84
N ALA A 44 23.26 32.29 -22.88
CA ALA A 44 24.57 31.66 -22.78
C ALA A 44 25.02 31.24 -24.18
N ALA A 45 26.19 31.66 -24.64
CA ALA A 45 26.85 31.13 -25.83
C ALA A 45 27.31 29.66 -25.61
N ALA A 46 26.39 28.78 -25.23
CA ALA A 46 26.60 27.36 -25.05
C ALA A 46 26.01 26.65 -26.26
N ASN A 47 26.89 26.21 -27.17
CA ASN A 47 26.53 25.32 -28.26
C ASN A 47 25.92 24.03 -27.67
N TRP A 48 24.59 23.92 -27.77
CA TRP A 48 23.89 22.68 -27.51
C TRP A 48 23.91 21.84 -28.79
N ILE A 49 24.76 20.81 -28.82
CA ILE A 49 24.75 19.81 -29.90
C ILE A 49 23.82 18.69 -29.46
N VAL A 50 22.69 18.53 -30.17
CA VAL A 50 21.81 17.37 -30.03
C VAL A 50 22.55 16.14 -30.56
N PRO A 51 22.69 15.05 -29.77
CA PRO A 51 23.19 13.80 -30.31
C PRO A 51 22.29 13.30 -31.44
N VAL A 52 22.85 13.09 -32.62
CA VAL A 52 22.12 12.71 -33.85
C VAL A 52 21.71 11.23 -33.87
N ASP A 53 22.01 10.47 -32.81
CA ASP A 53 21.79 9.03 -32.74
C ASP A 53 20.61 8.65 -31.82
N ASN A 54 19.47 9.30 -32.00
CA ASN A 54 18.21 8.75 -31.52
C ASN A 54 17.47 8.19 -32.74
N PRO A 55 17.46 6.87 -32.99
CA PRO A 55 16.65 6.31 -34.04
C PRO A 55 15.19 6.65 -33.72
N GLN A 56 14.58 7.49 -34.56
CA GLN A 56 13.13 7.64 -34.60
C GLN A 56 12.55 6.22 -34.62
N PRO A 57 11.74 5.81 -33.63
CA PRO A 57 11.11 4.51 -33.69
C PRO A 57 10.23 4.49 -34.93
N ALA A 58 10.64 3.68 -35.93
CA ALA A 58 9.82 3.42 -37.08
C ALA A 58 8.47 2.92 -36.57
N THR A 59 7.40 3.59 -37.01
CA THR A 59 6.03 3.23 -36.67
C THR A 59 5.84 1.76 -37.07
N LEU A 60 5.68 0.88 -36.08
CA LEU A 60 5.43 -0.53 -36.35
C LEU A 60 4.13 -0.64 -37.15
N THR A 61 4.18 -1.36 -38.25
CA THR A 61 2.97 -1.66 -39.04
C THR A 61 2.04 -2.58 -38.25
N GLU A 62 0.73 -2.53 -38.49
CA GLU A 62 -0.26 -3.42 -37.84
C GLU A 62 0.14 -4.91 -37.95
N ALA A 63 0.73 -5.30 -39.07
CA ALA A 63 1.24 -6.66 -39.28
C ALA A 63 2.43 -7.01 -38.37
N GLN A 64 3.29 -6.04 -38.02
CA GLN A 64 4.39 -6.24 -37.07
C GLN A 64 3.88 -6.27 -35.61
N VAL A 65 2.78 -5.58 -35.32
CA VAL A 65 2.08 -5.66 -34.02
C VAL A 65 1.45 -7.06 -33.85
N GLU A 66 0.77 -7.59 -34.87
CA GLU A 66 0.22 -8.96 -34.85
C GLU A 66 1.32 -10.04 -34.78
N GLN A 67 2.43 -9.86 -35.49
CA GLN A 67 3.55 -10.82 -35.45
C GLN A 67 4.27 -10.82 -34.08
N THR A 68 4.28 -9.69 -33.37
CA THR A 68 4.79 -9.59 -32.00
C THR A 68 3.81 -10.20 -30.99
N GLN A 69 2.50 -10.08 -31.20
CA GLN A 69 1.47 -10.74 -30.38
C GLN A 69 1.46 -12.27 -30.57
N ALA A 70 1.77 -12.76 -31.77
CA ALA A 70 1.89 -14.19 -32.06
C ALA A 70 3.15 -14.84 -31.45
N LEU A 71 4.23 -14.08 -31.23
CA LEU A 71 5.45 -14.56 -30.56
C LEU A 71 5.33 -14.68 -29.03
N VAL A 72 4.27 -14.12 -28.43
CA VAL A 72 4.02 -14.15 -26.97
C VAL A 72 3.06 -15.28 -26.56
N SER A 73 2.40 -15.97 -27.50
CA SER A 73 1.43 -17.04 -27.18
C SER A 73 1.95 -18.48 -27.32
N GLY A 74 3.24 -18.67 -27.59
CA GLY A 74 3.84 -20.01 -27.78
C GLY A 74 4.67 -20.51 -26.59
N ALA A 75 4.03 -21.23 -25.67
CA ALA A 75 4.63 -22.19 -24.74
C ALA A 75 5.71 -21.70 -23.75
N ARG A 76 5.26 -21.25 -22.56
CA ARG A 76 5.70 -21.84 -21.29
C ARG A 76 4.54 -21.92 -20.29
N ASN A 77 4.03 -23.13 -20.13
CA ASN A 77 3.42 -23.57 -18.89
C ASN A 77 4.45 -23.45 -17.76
N GLN A 78 4.25 -22.50 -16.86
CA GLN A 78 4.24 -22.68 -15.41
C GLN A 78 3.53 -21.46 -14.82
N SER A 79 2.56 -21.72 -13.95
CA SER A 79 1.69 -20.73 -13.32
C SER A 79 2.43 -19.45 -12.94
N LEU A 80 2.00 -18.32 -13.51
CA LEU A 80 2.30 -16.99 -12.97
C LEU A 80 1.63 -16.90 -11.59
N ALA A 81 2.36 -17.33 -10.55
CA ALA A 81 2.03 -16.99 -9.18
C ALA A 81 2.29 -15.49 -9.03
N THR A 82 1.25 -14.69 -9.26
CA THR A 82 1.17 -13.30 -8.81
C THR A 82 1.74 -13.20 -7.40
N ALA A 83 2.74 -12.35 -7.16
CA ALA A 83 3.27 -12.07 -5.84
C ALA A 83 3.44 -10.55 -5.67
N ALA A 84 2.35 -9.86 -5.33
CA ALA A 84 2.42 -8.80 -4.32
C ALA A 84 1.82 -9.43 -3.07
N GLY A 85 2.62 -9.60 -2.04
CA GLY A 85 2.07 -9.79 -0.71
C GLY A 85 1.90 -8.42 -0.06
N ALA A 86 0.71 -8.10 0.46
CA ALA A 86 0.63 -7.04 1.46
C ALA A 86 0.10 -7.55 2.81
N PHE A 87 0.15 -6.59 3.73
CA PHE A 87 -0.04 -6.75 5.15
C PHE A 87 -1.53 -6.61 5.46
N GLY A 88 -2.28 -7.70 5.44
CA GLY A 88 -3.63 -7.71 6.03
C GLY A 88 -3.54 -7.78 7.56
N LEU A 89 -4.26 -6.89 8.24
CA LEU A 89 -4.26 -6.78 9.70
C LEU A 89 -5.02 -7.94 10.36
N GLY A 90 -4.38 -8.72 11.24
CA GLY A 90 -5.09 -9.64 12.13
C GLY A 90 -5.98 -8.89 13.11
N ALA A 91 -7.09 -9.52 13.49
CA ALA A 91 -8.09 -8.95 14.40
C ALA A 91 -7.65 -8.94 15.88
N SER A 92 -6.46 -9.45 16.21
CA SER A 92 -5.98 -9.59 17.59
C SER A 92 -4.80 -8.68 17.88
N ALA A 93 -5.04 -7.67 18.72
CA ALA A 93 -4.05 -7.00 19.52
C ALA A 93 -3.75 -7.89 20.74
N ASN A 94 -2.67 -8.69 20.70
CA ASN A 94 -2.20 -9.39 21.90
C ASN A 94 -1.12 -8.56 22.58
N GLY A 95 -1.31 -8.25 23.87
CA GLY A 95 -0.26 -7.68 24.70
C GLY A 95 0.91 -8.66 24.77
N SER A 96 2.10 -8.21 24.38
CA SER A 96 3.32 -9.00 24.49
C SER A 96 4.13 -8.52 25.71
N THR A 97 5.11 -9.33 26.11
CA THR A 97 5.97 -9.08 27.27
C THR A 97 6.68 -7.73 27.21
N SER A 98 7.00 -7.19 28.38
CA SER A 98 7.84 -5.99 28.49
C SER A 98 9.28 -6.29 28.02
N ASN A 99 9.96 -5.25 27.54
CA ASN A 99 11.38 -5.27 27.15
C ASN A 99 11.70 -6.21 25.97
N GLN A 100 11.26 -5.82 24.76
CA GLN A 100 11.47 -6.59 23.53
C GLN A 100 11.95 -5.69 22.40
N THR A 101 12.77 -6.24 21.50
CA THR A 101 13.09 -5.65 20.21
C THR A 101 12.45 -6.46 19.10
N LEU A 102 11.66 -5.77 18.28
CA LEU A 102 11.06 -6.30 17.07
C LEU A 102 11.96 -5.99 15.90
N ILE A 103 12.29 -7.01 15.14
CA ILE A 103 13.20 -6.92 14.01
C ILE A 103 12.43 -7.40 12.78
N ARG A 104 12.34 -6.54 11.78
CA ARG A 104 11.56 -6.78 10.56
C ARG A 104 12.38 -6.47 9.33
N GLN A 105 12.09 -7.19 8.25
CA GLN A 105 12.57 -6.86 6.92
C GLN A 105 11.37 -6.50 6.02
N HIS A 106 11.48 -5.35 5.36
CA HIS A 106 10.50 -4.82 4.44
C HIS A 106 11.11 -4.80 3.04
N GLN A 107 10.48 -5.48 2.10
CA GLN A 107 10.89 -5.40 0.71
C GLN A 107 10.36 -4.10 0.09
N ALA A 108 11.26 -3.35 -0.56
CA ALA A 108 10.89 -2.26 -1.44
C ALA A 108 10.50 -2.81 -2.82
N LEU A 109 9.69 -2.09 -3.59
CA LEU A 109 9.30 -2.50 -4.95
C LEU A 109 10.25 -2.01 -6.04
N GLY A 110 11.37 -1.39 -5.63
CA GLY A 110 12.39 -0.82 -6.49
C GLY A 110 13.50 -0.14 -5.68
N PRO A 111 14.54 0.39 -6.34
CA PRO A 111 15.53 1.25 -5.71
C PRO A 111 14.89 2.48 -5.05
N TYR A 112 15.34 2.81 -3.85
CA TYR A 112 14.85 3.95 -3.07
C TYR A 112 16.03 4.79 -2.57
N TYR A 113 15.79 6.07 -2.28
CA TYR A 113 16.79 7.01 -1.75
C TYR A 113 16.45 7.55 -0.36
N GLY A 114 15.30 7.17 0.17
CA GLY A 114 14.91 7.44 1.55
C GLY A 114 13.70 6.63 1.97
N TYR A 115 13.43 6.63 3.26
CA TYR A 115 12.30 5.92 3.85
C TYR A 115 11.83 6.58 5.14
N ARG A 116 10.60 6.28 5.55
CA ARG A 116 10.10 6.53 6.91
C ARG A 116 9.29 5.33 7.39
N LEU A 117 9.38 5.07 8.68
CA LEU A 117 8.68 3.97 9.32
C LEU A 117 7.26 4.41 9.69
N VAL A 118 6.30 3.54 9.40
CA VAL A 118 4.90 3.72 9.75
C VAL A 118 4.58 2.75 10.88
N TYR A 119 4.20 3.30 12.03
CA TYR A 119 3.67 2.53 13.15
C TYR A 119 2.16 2.70 13.19
N ALA A 120 1.44 1.64 13.52
CA ALA A 120 0.00 1.70 13.72
C ALA A 120 -0.37 0.90 14.96
N ASN A 121 -1.04 1.56 15.90
CA ASN A 121 -1.41 0.99 17.18
C ASN A 121 -2.94 0.93 17.30
N LYS A 122 -3.46 -0.27 17.56
CA LYS A 122 -4.90 -0.52 17.80
C LYS A 122 -5.24 -0.73 19.27
N GLY A 123 -4.23 -0.81 20.13
CA GLY A 123 -4.40 -1.09 21.55
C GLY A 123 -4.10 0.12 22.41
N ILE A 124 -3.54 -0.14 23.59
CA ILE A 124 -3.13 0.89 24.53
C ILE A 124 -1.93 1.67 24.02
N ALA A 125 -1.79 2.93 24.46
CA ALA A 125 -0.61 3.73 24.16
C ALA A 125 0.67 2.99 24.58
N GLN A 126 1.70 3.08 23.74
CA GLN A 126 2.96 2.35 23.92
C GLN A 126 4.14 3.24 23.57
N THR A 127 5.29 2.98 24.18
CA THR A 127 6.48 3.80 23.98
C THR A 127 7.51 3.05 23.16
N ILE A 128 7.80 3.56 21.96
CA ILE A 128 8.99 3.18 21.21
C ILE A 128 10.16 3.84 21.92
N THR A 129 10.99 3.04 22.58
CA THR A 129 12.14 3.53 23.34
C THR A 129 13.27 3.90 22.39
N LEU A 130 13.55 3.03 21.42
CA LEU A 130 14.59 3.19 20.41
C LEU A 130 14.16 2.54 19.10
N ALA A 131 14.55 3.12 17.98
CA ALA A 131 14.41 2.47 16.69
C ALA A 131 15.59 2.77 15.77
N LYS A 132 15.91 1.79 14.92
CA LYS A 132 16.96 1.86 13.90
C LYS A 132 16.47 1.21 12.62
N ALA A 133 16.96 1.69 11.48
CA ALA A 133 16.68 1.07 10.20
C ALA A 133 17.84 1.27 9.22
N GLY A 134 17.93 0.42 8.22
CA GLY A 134 18.92 0.54 7.16
C GLY A 134 18.71 -0.50 6.07
N GLY A 135 19.29 -0.24 4.89
CA GLY A 135 19.28 -1.20 3.77
C GLY A 135 19.95 -2.52 4.16
N ALA A 136 19.34 -3.64 3.78
CA ALA A 136 19.83 -4.98 4.02
C ALA A 136 20.25 -5.64 2.70
N ALA A 137 21.47 -6.16 2.67
CA ALA A 137 22.01 -6.86 1.50
C ALA A 137 21.56 -8.32 1.43
N THR A 138 21.04 -8.89 2.52
CA THR A 138 20.58 -10.29 2.58
C THR A 138 19.31 -10.44 3.40
N ASP A 139 18.49 -11.43 3.06
CA ASP A 139 17.30 -11.82 3.82
C ASP A 139 17.62 -12.48 5.16
N GLN A 140 18.86 -12.94 5.34
CA GLN A 140 19.37 -13.47 6.60
C GLN A 140 20.27 -12.48 7.34
N GLN A 141 20.20 -11.18 7.08
CA GLN A 141 21.09 -10.24 7.79
C GLN A 141 20.71 -10.13 9.27
N VAL A 142 21.55 -10.68 10.15
CA VAL A 142 21.16 -10.97 11.55
C VAL A 142 21.55 -9.90 12.58
N SER A 143 22.19 -8.80 12.21
CA SER A 143 22.99 -8.01 13.19
C SER A 143 22.96 -6.49 12.99
N ASN A 144 23.50 -5.76 13.98
CA ASN A 144 23.87 -4.34 13.90
C ASN A 144 25.01 -4.06 12.90
N THR A 145 25.56 -5.10 12.25
CA THR A 145 26.36 -4.99 11.02
C THR A 145 25.49 -5.00 9.76
N LEU A 146 24.24 -4.56 9.87
CA LEU A 146 23.68 -3.70 8.84
C LEU A 146 24.71 -2.60 8.52
N GLY A 147 24.80 -2.15 7.27
CA GLY A 147 25.76 -1.13 6.84
C GLY A 147 25.55 0.22 7.56
N SER A 148 25.38 1.32 6.83
CA SER A 148 24.96 2.57 7.46
C SER A 148 23.56 2.37 8.08
N VAL A 149 23.46 2.11 9.38
CA VAL A 149 22.17 2.08 10.10
C VAL A 149 21.87 3.46 10.60
N ALA A 150 20.73 4.01 10.21
CA ALA A 150 20.26 5.29 10.72
C ALA A 150 19.46 5.08 12.00
N SER A 151 19.71 5.93 13.00
CA SER A 151 18.78 6.13 14.11
C SER A 151 17.47 6.68 13.57
N VAL A 152 16.36 6.11 14.02
CA VAL A 152 15.02 6.58 13.67
C VAL A 152 14.59 7.61 14.70
N THR A 153 14.09 8.75 14.21
CA THR A 153 13.58 9.84 15.05
C THR A 153 12.12 10.15 14.72
N PHE A 154 11.44 10.87 15.62
CA PHE A 154 10.05 11.28 15.53
C PHE A 154 9.96 12.75 15.93
N GLY A 155 9.96 13.65 14.95
CA GLY A 155 10.11 15.09 15.21
C GLY A 155 11.46 15.41 15.87
N GLY A 156 12.51 14.67 15.52
CA GLY A 156 13.85 14.79 16.10
C GLY A 156 14.08 14.00 17.40
N ALA A 157 13.04 13.47 18.05
CA ALA A 157 13.19 12.64 19.25
C ALA A 157 13.45 11.17 18.90
N THR A 158 14.35 10.49 19.61
CA THR A 158 14.63 9.05 19.43
C THR A 158 13.60 8.13 20.11
N THR A 159 12.75 8.71 20.94
CA THR A 159 11.70 8.02 21.70
C THR A 159 10.38 8.69 21.39
N VAL A 160 9.32 7.90 21.21
CA VAL A 160 7.97 8.42 20.96
C VAL A 160 6.93 7.57 21.65
N VAL A 161 5.85 8.21 22.11
CA VAL A 161 4.64 7.52 22.55
C VAL A 161 3.73 7.35 21.34
N GLU A 162 3.52 6.12 20.90
CA GLU A 162 2.45 5.79 19.97
C GLU A 162 1.11 5.97 20.68
N ALA A 163 0.24 6.80 20.09
CA ALA A 163 -1.09 7.01 20.62
C ALA A 163 -1.87 5.68 20.67
N ALA A 164 -2.78 5.58 21.63
CA ALA A 164 -3.70 4.45 21.69
C ALA A 164 -4.60 4.44 20.45
N GLY A 165 -4.89 3.26 19.94
CA GLY A 165 -6.01 3.07 19.01
C GLY A 165 -7.35 3.26 19.73
N SER A 166 -8.44 3.15 18.98
CA SER A 166 -9.80 3.17 19.54
C SER A 166 -10.60 1.97 19.07
N GLY A 167 -11.79 1.78 19.65
CA GLY A 167 -12.62 0.61 19.37
C GLY A 167 -12.11 -0.66 20.08
N ALA A 168 -12.74 -1.80 19.77
CA ALA A 168 -12.40 -3.08 20.38
C ALA A 168 -12.54 -4.21 19.35
N ALA A 169 -11.77 -5.29 19.53
CA ALA A 169 -11.80 -6.47 18.69
C ALA A 169 -11.71 -6.13 17.18
N ALA A 170 -12.69 -6.59 16.39
CA ALA A 170 -12.74 -6.36 14.94
C ALA A 170 -12.92 -4.88 14.57
N ASP A 171 -13.49 -4.06 15.46
CA ASP A 171 -13.72 -2.63 15.26
C ASP A 171 -12.56 -1.77 15.77
N GLY A 172 -11.38 -2.36 15.98
CA GLY A 172 -10.17 -1.62 16.34
C GLY A 172 -9.72 -0.66 15.23
N VAL A 173 -9.75 0.63 15.54
CA VAL A 173 -9.28 1.74 14.70
C VAL A 173 -7.83 2.06 15.06
N PRO A 174 -6.89 2.03 14.09
CA PRO A 174 -5.49 2.32 14.37
C PRO A 174 -5.24 3.81 14.57
N ALA A 175 -4.37 4.14 15.52
CA ALA A 175 -3.64 5.41 15.55
C ALA A 175 -2.30 5.23 14.83
N PHE A 176 -1.94 6.18 13.96
CA PHE A 176 -0.69 6.13 13.21
C PHE A 176 0.38 7.05 13.82
N THR A 177 1.60 6.52 13.94
CA THR A 177 2.80 7.28 14.30
C THR A 177 3.83 7.13 13.20
N LEU A 178 4.35 8.25 12.69
CA LEU A 178 5.32 8.26 11.59
C LEU A 178 6.68 8.71 12.10
N SER A 179 7.73 8.03 11.67
CA SER A 179 9.08 8.55 11.87
C SER A 179 9.36 9.74 10.95
N ASP A 180 10.42 10.47 11.27
CA ASP A 180 11.06 11.38 10.33
C ASP A 180 11.56 10.63 9.10
N TRP A 181 11.74 11.36 7.99
CA TRP A 181 12.36 10.83 6.79
C TRP A 181 13.85 10.59 7.02
N ILE A 182 14.30 9.39 6.66
CA ILE A 182 15.70 9.01 6.66
C ILE A 182 16.17 8.93 5.21
N MET A 183 17.14 9.76 4.86
CA MET A 183 17.69 9.85 3.52
C MET A 183 18.86 8.89 3.34
N GLN A 184 18.53 7.62 3.13
CA GLN A 184 19.51 6.56 2.89
C GLN A 184 19.11 5.75 1.65
N PRO A 185 20.03 5.58 0.68
CA PRO A 185 19.77 4.79 -0.50
C PRO A 185 19.65 3.30 -0.20
N SER A 186 18.88 2.61 -1.04
CA SER A 186 18.74 1.17 -1.04
C SER A 186 20.09 0.50 -1.30
N VAL A 187 20.28 -0.66 -0.67
CA VAL A 187 21.45 -1.52 -0.89
C VAL A 187 21.03 -2.66 -1.81
N ALA A 188 21.82 -2.94 -2.85
CA ALA A 188 21.59 -4.08 -3.72
C ALA A 188 21.76 -5.39 -2.94
N ARG A 189 20.92 -6.37 -3.25
CA ARG A 189 20.99 -7.68 -2.61
C ARG A 189 22.20 -8.45 -3.09
N THR A 190 22.88 -9.13 -2.17
CA THR A 190 24.02 -10.00 -2.45
C THR A 190 23.65 -11.48 -2.43
N ASP A 191 22.58 -11.83 -1.72
CA ASP A 191 22.01 -13.18 -1.70
C ASP A 191 21.20 -13.49 -2.97
N PHE A 192 20.44 -12.50 -3.47
CA PHE A 192 19.66 -12.59 -4.70
C PHE A 192 19.80 -11.27 -5.49
N PRO A 193 20.86 -11.10 -6.29
CA PRO A 193 21.18 -9.82 -6.95
C PRO A 193 20.12 -9.29 -7.92
N THR A 194 19.19 -10.13 -8.35
CA THR A 194 18.07 -9.77 -9.23
C THR A 194 16.78 -9.46 -8.49
N GLU A 195 16.73 -9.70 -7.17
CA GLU A 195 15.56 -9.43 -6.35
C GLU A 195 15.55 -7.97 -5.85
N GLN A 196 14.36 -7.48 -5.48
CA GLN A 196 14.19 -6.10 -5.04
C GLN A 196 14.90 -5.82 -3.69
N PRO A 197 15.33 -4.57 -3.45
CA PRO A 197 16.03 -4.20 -2.21
C PRO A 197 15.21 -4.46 -0.94
N LEU A 198 15.93 -4.70 0.16
CA LEU A 198 15.35 -4.89 1.49
C LEU A 198 15.72 -3.74 2.42
N LEU A 199 14.78 -3.34 3.27
CA LEU A 199 15.01 -2.48 4.43
C LEU A 199 14.84 -3.32 5.70
N GLN A 200 15.83 -3.35 6.57
CA GLN A 200 15.69 -3.93 7.89
C GLN A 200 15.40 -2.84 8.91
N THR A 201 14.49 -3.13 9.83
CA THR A 201 14.07 -2.25 10.91
C THR A 201 14.22 -2.98 12.24
N LEU A 202 14.62 -2.24 13.27
CA LEU A 202 14.70 -2.69 14.65
C LEU A 202 13.96 -1.68 15.51
N THR A 203 12.95 -2.12 16.25
CA THR A 203 12.15 -1.27 17.14
C THR A 203 12.13 -1.87 18.53
N HIS A 204 12.64 -1.13 19.51
CA HIS A 204 12.68 -1.55 20.90
C HIS A 204 11.55 -0.93 21.73
N TYR A 205 10.86 -1.77 22.49
CA TYR A 205 9.87 -1.42 23.48
C TYR A 205 10.37 -1.84 24.87
N ALA A 206 10.71 -0.87 25.73
CA ALA A 206 11.09 -1.15 27.11
C ALA A 206 9.89 -1.64 27.96
N GLY A 207 8.68 -1.22 27.61
CA GLY A 207 7.43 -1.57 28.29
C GLY A 207 6.58 -2.58 27.52
N THR A 208 5.34 -2.76 27.99
CA THR A 208 4.31 -3.50 27.25
C THR A 208 4.04 -2.82 25.92
N TYR A 209 3.82 -3.63 24.89
CA TYR A 209 3.42 -3.16 23.58
C TYR A 209 2.30 -4.05 23.02
N THR A 210 1.45 -3.42 22.23
CA THR A 210 0.46 -4.04 21.37
C THR A 210 1.07 -4.19 19.98
N GLN A 211 1.07 -5.43 19.48
CA GLN A 211 1.48 -5.72 18.11
C GLN A 211 0.28 -6.07 17.25
N MET A 212 0.35 -5.65 15.99
CA MET A 212 -0.53 -6.20 14.96
C MET A 212 0.03 -7.54 14.52
N LEU A 213 -0.80 -8.57 14.59
CA LEU A 213 -0.42 -9.92 14.19
C LEU A 213 -0.91 -10.20 12.78
N THR A 214 -0.06 -10.76 11.93
CA THR A 214 -0.49 -11.55 10.77
C THR A 214 -0.92 -12.93 11.25
N SER A 215 -1.87 -13.55 10.55
CA SER A 215 -2.12 -14.97 10.80
C SER A 215 -0.91 -15.80 10.35
N ALA A 216 -0.67 -16.95 10.99
CA ALA A 216 0.43 -17.84 10.63
C ALA A 216 0.39 -18.27 9.14
N THR A 217 -0.82 -18.43 8.60
CA THR A 217 -1.03 -18.79 7.20
C THR A 217 -0.71 -17.64 6.26
N MET A 218 -1.07 -16.39 6.59
CA MET A 218 -0.64 -15.22 5.81
C MET A 218 0.89 -15.12 5.76
N ALA A 219 1.57 -15.34 6.88
CA ALA A 219 3.03 -15.37 6.89
C ALA A 219 3.59 -16.47 5.97
N THR A 220 2.93 -17.63 5.89
CA THR A 220 3.33 -18.73 5.00
C THR A 220 3.13 -18.37 3.52
N GLU A 221 2.00 -17.77 3.16
CA GLU A 221 1.72 -17.33 1.78
C GLU A 221 2.69 -16.23 1.33
N LEU A 222 3.02 -15.28 2.21
CA LEU A 222 4.00 -14.24 1.95
C LEU A 222 5.39 -14.80 1.67
N LEU A 223 5.79 -15.85 2.41
CA LEU A 223 7.08 -16.52 2.22
C LEU A 223 7.14 -17.41 0.98
N ALA A 224 6.00 -17.96 0.55
CA ALA A 224 5.90 -18.75 -0.68
C ALA A 224 5.88 -17.89 -1.95
N ALA A 225 5.62 -16.59 -1.82
CA ALA A 225 5.48 -15.66 -2.92
C ALA A 225 6.88 -15.27 -3.50
N PRO A 226 7.17 -15.56 -4.78
CA PRO A 226 8.47 -15.25 -5.38
C PRO A 226 8.83 -13.76 -5.22
N GLY A 227 10.04 -13.50 -4.74
CA GLY A 227 10.54 -12.15 -4.48
C GLY A 227 10.24 -11.63 -3.08
N TYR A 228 9.14 -12.01 -2.42
CA TYR A 228 8.81 -11.49 -1.09
C TYR A 228 9.50 -12.28 0.03
N ARG A 229 10.39 -11.59 0.75
CA ARG A 229 11.04 -12.12 1.96
C ARG A 229 10.81 -11.18 3.12
N VAL A 230 9.59 -11.21 3.66
CA VAL A 230 9.26 -10.49 4.89
C VAL A 230 9.64 -11.38 6.06
N GLY A 231 10.83 -11.16 6.61
CA GLY A 231 11.29 -11.78 7.86
C GLY A 231 10.82 -10.98 9.07
N GLY A 232 10.49 -11.65 10.17
CA GLY A 232 10.19 -10.96 11.42
C GLY A 232 10.53 -11.78 12.64
N ARG A 233 11.14 -11.14 13.64
CA ARG A 233 11.41 -11.77 14.93
C ARG A 233 11.15 -10.79 16.08
N GLN A 234 10.94 -11.39 17.23
CA GLN A 234 10.89 -10.72 18.52
C GLN A 234 12.03 -11.26 19.38
N ARG A 235 12.80 -10.36 20.01
CA ARG A 235 13.90 -10.73 20.91
C ARG A 235 13.76 -10.00 22.24
N PRO A 236 13.99 -10.68 23.39
CA PRO A 236 14.07 -10.01 24.68
C PRO A 236 15.22 -9.00 24.73
N GLY A 237 15.00 -7.87 25.38
CA GLY A 237 16.01 -6.84 25.59
C GLY A 237 16.17 -5.85 24.43
N ASP A 238 17.14 -4.95 24.59
CA ASP A 238 17.51 -3.93 23.62
C ASP A 238 18.54 -4.51 22.62
N GLU A 239 18.03 -4.93 21.46
CA GLU A 239 18.84 -5.38 20.33
C GLU A 239 19.10 -4.24 19.32
N VAL A 240 18.67 -3.02 19.65
CA VAL A 240 18.95 -1.80 18.88
C VAL A 240 20.35 -1.28 19.25
N THR A 241 20.75 -1.37 20.51
CA THR A 241 22.10 -1.00 20.99
C THR A 241 23.02 -2.21 21.15
N THR A 242 22.55 -3.31 21.75
CA THR A 242 23.36 -4.49 22.09
C THR A 242 22.83 -5.75 21.42
N VAL A 243 23.53 -6.27 20.41
CA VAL A 243 23.07 -7.49 19.69
C VAL A 243 23.58 -8.75 20.37
N SER A 244 22.66 -9.62 20.80
CA SER A 244 23.00 -10.97 21.27
C SER A 244 23.19 -11.92 20.07
N ALA A 245 24.03 -12.95 20.19
CA ALA A 245 24.52 -13.79 19.07
C ALA A 245 23.49 -14.24 18.01
N SER A 246 23.94 -14.41 16.76
CA SER A 246 23.10 -14.58 15.56
C SER A 246 22.31 -15.91 15.53
N GLN A 247 21.01 -15.83 15.22
CA GLN A 247 20.18 -16.94 14.74
C GLN A 247 19.36 -16.46 13.54
N PRO A 248 19.16 -17.29 12.50
CA PRO A 248 18.41 -16.92 11.28
C PRO A 248 17.00 -16.41 11.64
N LEU A 249 16.43 -15.53 10.81
CA LEU A 249 15.08 -14.99 11.02
C LEU A 249 14.04 -16.12 10.85
N PRO A 250 13.35 -16.59 11.90
CA PRO A 250 12.19 -17.46 11.71
C PRO A 250 11.01 -16.64 11.16
N ALA A 251 9.99 -17.33 10.64
CA ALA A 251 8.72 -16.70 10.33
C ALA A 251 8.07 -16.13 11.60
N GLY A 252 7.64 -14.88 11.56
CA GLY A 252 7.05 -14.20 12.73
C GLY A 252 5.77 -13.43 12.38
N THR A 253 4.80 -13.51 13.29
CA THR A 253 3.47 -12.90 13.12
C THR A 253 3.42 -11.40 13.41
N SER A 254 4.41 -10.81 14.11
CA SER A 254 4.35 -9.46 14.69
C SER A 254 4.76 -8.31 13.76
N LEU A 255 3.85 -7.49 13.24
CA LEU A 255 4.10 -6.48 12.19
C LEU A 255 4.53 -5.10 12.72
N ILE A 256 5.69 -4.98 13.37
CA ILE A 256 6.20 -3.66 13.78
C ILE A 256 7.58 -3.38 13.17
N PRO A 257 7.77 -2.24 12.48
CA PRO A 257 6.75 -1.23 12.17
C PRO A 257 5.64 -1.82 11.29
N TYR A 258 4.46 -1.19 11.31
CA TYR A 258 3.31 -1.61 10.50
C TYR A 258 3.66 -1.65 9.01
N GLY A 259 4.40 -0.65 8.56
CA GLY A 259 4.87 -0.56 7.19
C GLY A 259 5.98 0.47 7.04
N VAL A 260 6.36 0.70 5.79
CA VAL A 260 7.40 1.65 5.42
C VAL A 260 6.92 2.45 4.22
N GLN A 261 7.10 3.76 4.28
CA GLN A 261 6.97 4.60 3.08
C GLN A 261 8.36 4.83 2.52
N PHE A 262 8.53 4.52 1.24
CA PHE A 262 9.79 4.68 0.52
C PHE A 262 9.72 5.91 -0.39
N LEU A 263 10.85 6.60 -0.52
CA LEU A 263 11.09 7.56 -1.58
C LEU A 263 11.79 6.84 -2.73
N TYR A 264 10.99 6.49 -3.74
CA TYR A 264 11.48 5.89 -4.96
C TYR A 264 11.94 6.95 -5.95
N GLU A 265 12.88 6.59 -6.82
CA GLU A 265 13.38 7.47 -7.89
C GLU A 265 12.30 7.91 -8.88
N GLN A 266 11.19 7.18 -8.94
CA GLN A 266 10.08 7.43 -9.85
C GLN A 266 8.79 7.53 -9.04
N THR A 267 7.77 8.19 -9.60
CA THR A 267 6.46 8.30 -8.93
C THR A 267 5.78 6.93 -8.86
N TRP A 268 5.23 6.63 -7.67
CA TRP A 268 4.40 5.45 -7.44
C TRP A 268 2.99 5.88 -7.07
N THR A 269 2.03 5.11 -7.57
CA THR A 269 0.63 5.18 -7.14
C THR A 269 0.46 4.32 -5.89
N VAL A 270 -0.09 4.91 -4.83
CA VAL A 270 -0.43 4.19 -3.61
C VAL A 270 -1.93 3.93 -3.59
N VAL A 271 -2.33 2.66 -3.57
CA VAL A 271 -3.74 2.26 -3.45
C VAL A 271 -3.96 1.75 -2.03
N ALA A 272 -4.88 2.37 -1.31
CA ALA A 272 -5.24 1.96 0.03
C ALA A 272 -6.66 1.37 0.06
N ASP A 273 -6.90 0.42 0.96
CA ASP A 273 -8.25 -0.05 1.27
C ASP A 273 -8.57 -0.07 2.78
N ILE A 274 -9.87 0.09 3.03
CA ILE A 274 -10.53 -0.06 4.33
C ILE A 274 -11.70 -1.03 4.17
N GLY A 275 -12.11 -1.69 5.24
CA GLY A 275 -13.30 -2.52 5.21
C GLY A 275 -13.17 -3.80 6.02
N ASP A 276 -13.99 -4.77 5.65
CA ASP A 276 -14.15 -6.02 6.37
C ASP A 276 -13.32 -7.18 5.76
N SER A 277 -13.71 -8.41 6.08
CA SER A 277 -13.09 -9.63 5.55
C SER A 277 -13.13 -9.71 4.02
N ARG A 278 -14.14 -9.14 3.34
CA ARG A 278 -14.26 -9.20 1.88
C ARG A 278 -13.29 -8.28 1.18
N ILE A 279 -13.07 -7.09 1.73
CA ILE A 279 -12.07 -6.15 1.21
C ILE A 279 -10.66 -6.62 1.53
N ARG A 280 -10.47 -7.21 2.72
CA ARG A 280 -9.22 -7.88 3.10
C ARG A 280 -8.87 -9.08 2.20
N GLY A 281 -9.85 -9.62 1.45
CA GLY A 281 -9.66 -10.74 0.55
C GLY A 281 -9.74 -12.10 1.24
N GLN A 282 -10.45 -12.22 2.35
CA GLN A 282 -10.73 -13.51 2.95
C GLN A 282 -11.65 -14.30 2.02
N ILE A 283 -11.19 -15.48 1.57
CA ILE A 283 -11.92 -16.30 0.58
C ILE A 283 -12.82 -17.36 1.22
N SER A 284 -12.78 -17.58 2.54
CA SER A 284 -13.86 -18.27 3.28
C SER A 284 -13.70 -18.07 4.79
N SER A 285 -14.73 -18.42 5.55
CA SER A 285 -14.75 -18.43 7.02
C SER A 285 -13.92 -19.55 7.65
N THR A 286 -13.59 -20.60 6.88
CA THR A 286 -12.87 -21.80 7.38
C THR A 286 -11.44 -21.90 6.84
N THR A 287 -11.16 -21.28 5.70
CA THR A 287 -9.83 -21.26 5.10
C THR A 287 -9.03 -20.09 5.60
N THR A 288 -7.79 -20.37 5.99
CA THR A 288 -6.80 -19.36 6.39
C THR A 288 -5.92 -18.89 5.23
N THR A 289 -6.21 -19.34 4.00
CA THR A 289 -5.50 -19.01 2.77
C THR A 289 -6.24 -17.94 1.97
N GLY A 290 -5.55 -17.25 1.05
CA GLY A 290 -6.13 -16.36 0.03
C GLY A 290 -6.24 -14.88 0.41
N TYR A 291 -5.64 -14.45 1.52
CA TYR A 291 -5.72 -13.07 2.04
C TYR A 291 -4.96 -12.07 1.18
N ARG A 292 -5.53 -11.71 0.03
CA ARG A 292 -5.05 -10.59 -0.79
C ARG A 292 -6.14 -9.55 -0.87
N SER A 293 -5.85 -8.42 -0.24
CA SER A 293 -6.78 -7.31 -0.21
C SER A 293 -7.11 -6.80 -1.62
N GLN A 294 -8.20 -6.04 -1.75
CA GLN A 294 -8.54 -5.44 -3.04
C GLN A 294 -7.43 -4.49 -3.53
N ALA A 295 -6.84 -3.69 -2.64
CA ALA A 295 -5.70 -2.84 -2.99
C ALA A 295 -4.49 -3.65 -3.49
N GLU A 296 -4.22 -4.82 -2.89
CA GLU A 296 -3.14 -5.72 -3.33
C GLU A 296 -3.37 -6.24 -4.73
N ARG A 297 -4.56 -6.77 -5.00
CA ARG A 297 -4.90 -7.36 -6.29
C ARG A 297 -4.89 -6.31 -7.40
N VAL A 298 -5.46 -5.13 -7.13
CA VAL A 298 -5.43 -3.99 -8.05
C VAL A 298 -3.99 -3.55 -8.33
N SER A 299 -3.15 -3.42 -7.30
CA SER A 299 -1.74 -3.08 -7.47
C SER A 299 -0.95 -4.17 -8.22
N ALA A 300 -1.32 -5.44 -8.06
CA ALA A 300 -0.72 -6.53 -8.81
C ALA A 300 -1.10 -6.49 -10.29
N LEU A 301 -2.36 -6.22 -10.62
CA LEU A 301 -2.82 -6.03 -12.00
C LEU A 301 -2.10 -4.85 -12.67
N ALA A 302 -2.02 -3.72 -11.98
CA ALA A 302 -1.32 -2.54 -12.47
C ALA A 302 0.17 -2.82 -12.74
N ARG A 303 0.86 -3.53 -11.83
CA ARG A 303 2.27 -3.93 -12.03
C ARG A 303 2.44 -4.93 -13.16
N ALA A 304 1.50 -5.84 -13.37
CA ALA A 304 1.51 -6.73 -14.53
C ALA A 304 1.36 -5.95 -15.86
N ALA A 305 0.69 -4.78 -15.82
CA ALA A 305 0.61 -3.83 -16.93
C ALA A 305 1.80 -2.84 -17.00
N GLY A 306 2.86 -3.05 -16.22
CA GLY A 306 4.06 -2.18 -16.21
C GLY A 306 3.93 -0.89 -15.41
N LEU A 307 2.83 -0.72 -14.65
CA LEU A 307 2.61 0.46 -13.80
C LEU A 307 3.23 0.28 -12.40
N ARG A 308 3.57 1.40 -11.76
CA ARG A 308 4.23 1.42 -10.44
C ARG A 308 3.23 1.65 -9.31
N TRP A 309 2.51 0.60 -8.94
CA TRP A 309 1.46 0.68 -7.92
C TRP A 309 1.83 -0.13 -6.68
N THR A 310 1.58 0.43 -5.50
CA THR A 310 1.83 -0.22 -4.21
C THR A 310 0.57 -0.21 -3.34
N PRO A 311 0.26 -1.33 -2.67
CA PRO A 311 -0.93 -1.44 -1.83
C PRO A 311 -0.68 -0.99 -0.38
N ILE A 312 -1.74 -0.56 0.29
CA ILE A 312 -1.87 -0.48 1.75
C ILE A 312 -3.23 -1.10 2.11
N SER A 313 -3.25 -2.08 3.00
CA SER A 313 -4.53 -2.65 3.49
C SER A 313 -4.69 -2.43 4.98
N THR A 314 -5.81 -1.82 5.34
CA THR A 314 -6.24 -1.67 6.74
C THR A 314 -7.53 -2.41 7.04
N ALA A 315 -8.05 -3.17 6.08
CA ALA A 315 -9.26 -3.96 6.23
C ALA A 315 -9.09 -5.05 7.31
N VAL A 316 -10.12 -5.24 8.12
CA VAL A 316 -10.12 -6.15 9.27
C VAL A 316 -11.32 -7.09 9.20
N THR A 317 -11.05 -8.38 9.37
CA THR A 317 -12.11 -9.40 9.45
C THR A 317 -13.10 -9.06 10.58
N GLY A 318 -14.39 -9.02 10.24
CA GLY A 318 -15.47 -8.73 11.20
C GLY A 318 -15.75 -7.25 11.43
N GLN A 319 -14.98 -6.33 10.85
CA GLN A 319 -15.13 -4.89 11.08
C GLN A 319 -16.45 -4.35 10.50
N GLY A 320 -17.14 -3.50 11.25
CA GLY A 320 -18.30 -2.75 10.78
C GLY A 320 -17.92 -1.53 9.92
N HIS A 321 -18.90 -0.91 9.25
CA HIS A 321 -18.62 0.25 8.38
C HIS A 321 -18.18 1.48 9.16
N ASP A 322 -18.69 1.68 10.38
CA ASP A 322 -18.30 2.81 11.22
C ASP A 322 -16.80 2.78 11.56
N ALA A 323 -16.29 1.64 12.03
CA ALA A 323 -14.88 1.47 12.32
C ALA A 323 -14.01 1.52 11.05
N SER A 324 -14.51 1.01 9.92
CA SER A 324 -13.86 1.15 8.61
C SER A 324 -13.73 2.61 8.20
N TYR A 325 -14.79 3.40 8.38
CA TYR A 325 -14.81 4.85 8.13
C TYR A 325 -13.78 5.59 8.99
N GLN A 326 -13.76 5.33 10.30
CA GLN A 326 -12.77 5.94 11.21
C GLN A 326 -11.33 5.55 10.85
N THR A 327 -11.12 4.28 10.45
CA THR A 327 -9.84 3.80 9.95
C THR A 327 -9.43 4.57 8.68
N GLY A 328 -10.38 4.82 7.77
CA GLY A 328 -10.16 5.63 6.57
C GLY A 328 -9.75 7.07 6.88
N LEU A 329 -10.39 7.72 7.85
CA LEU A 329 -10.00 9.07 8.29
C LEU A 329 -8.56 9.09 8.81
N ALA A 330 -8.20 8.13 9.68
CA ALA A 330 -6.85 8.02 10.24
C ALA A 330 -5.81 7.76 9.15
N LEU A 331 -6.11 6.83 8.23
CA LEU A 331 -5.24 6.44 7.13
C LEU A 331 -5.00 7.58 6.15
N VAL A 332 -6.05 8.29 5.73
CA VAL A 332 -5.95 9.44 4.81
C VAL A 332 -5.13 10.56 5.43
N THR A 333 -5.37 10.86 6.71
CA THR A 333 -4.68 11.95 7.42
C THR A 333 -3.18 11.64 7.59
N ALA A 334 -2.84 10.41 7.94
CA ALA A 334 -1.46 10.04 8.22
C ALA A 334 -0.67 9.72 6.95
N LEU A 335 -1.23 8.92 6.05
CA LEU A 335 -0.46 8.29 4.97
C LEU A 335 -0.72 8.89 3.59
N GLN A 336 -1.84 9.59 3.40
CA GLN A 336 -2.22 10.26 2.14
C GLN A 336 -1.98 9.39 0.89
N PRO A 337 -2.64 8.22 0.78
CA PRO A 337 -2.52 7.38 -0.41
C PRO A 337 -3.02 8.11 -1.67
N THR A 338 -2.60 7.66 -2.86
CA THR A 338 -3.12 8.22 -4.13
C THR A 338 -4.61 7.92 -4.29
N TYR A 339 -5.01 6.69 -3.97
CA TYR A 339 -6.39 6.22 -4.01
C TYR A 339 -6.81 5.57 -2.71
N LEU A 340 -8.06 5.76 -2.31
CA LEU A 340 -8.70 5.03 -1.22
C LEU A 340 -9.93 4.27 -1.72
N LEU A 341 -9.92 2.95 -1.55
CA LEU A 341 -11.06 2.09 -1.82
C LEU A 341 -12.02 2.10 -0.63
N ILE A 342 -13.27 2.50 -0.87
CA ILE A 342 -14.30 2.72 0.16
C ILE A 342 -15.50 1.80 -0.13
N PRO A 343 -15.75 0.75 0.66
CA PRO A 343 -16.94 -0.06 0.50
C PRO A 343 -18.20 0.70 0.91
N ALA A 344 -19.29 0.51 0.16
CA ALA A 344 -20.57 1.17 0.39
C ALA A 344 -21.22 0.84 1.74
N LEU A 345 -20.96 -0.38 2.26
CA LEU A 345 -21.26 -0.81 3.63
C LEU A 345 -20.31 -1.95 4.05
N SER A 346 -20.31 -2.32 5.33
CA SER A 346 -19.75 -3.60 5.78
C SER A 346 -20.83 -4.67 5.85
N VAL A 347 -20.49 -5.87 5.43
CA VAL A 347 -21.41 -6.99 5.52
C VAL A 347 -21.71 -7.38 6.99
N ASN A 348 -20.86 -6.93 7.93
CA ASN A 348 -21.02 -7.16 9.36
C ASN A 348 -22.01 -6.21 10.04
N ASP A 349 -22.46 -5.17 9.34
CA ASP A 349 -23.50 -4.28 9.86
C ASP A 349 -24.89 -4.93 9.74
N SER A 350 -25.82 -4.54 10.61
CA SER A 350 -27.22 -4.96 10.44
C SER A 350 -27.85 -4.26 9.23
N MET A 351 -28.58 -5.03 8.41
CA MET A 351 -29.11 -4.54 7.14
C MET A 351 -30.45 -3.80 7.34
N THR A 352 -30.37 -2.59 7.90
CA THR A 352 -31.52 -1.72 8.15
C THR A 352 -31.43 -0.44 7.32
N ALA A 353 -32.58 0.20 7.05
CA ALA A 353 -32.61 1.48 6.34
C ALA A 353 -31.81 2.58 7.07
N ALA A 354 -31.79 2.56 8.41
CA ALA A 354 -31.00 3.50 9.21
C ALA A 354 -29.49 3.31 9.00
N ASN A 355 -29.02 2.06 9.03
CA ASN A 355 -27.60 1.76 8.79
C ASN A 355 -27.17 2.04 7.36
N MET A 356 -28.04 1.79 6.38
CA MET A 356 -27.81 2.18 4.99
C MET A 356 -27.58 3.70 4.88
N GLN A 357 -28.47 4.50 5.48
CA GLN A 357 -28.33 5.97 5.45
C GLN A 357 -27.05 6.43 6.16
N ALA A 358 -26.75 5.86 7.32
CA ALA A 358 -25.52 6.17 8.06
C ALA A 358 -24.26 5.80 7.24
N SER A 359 -24.24 4.63 6.60
CA SER A 359 -23.11 4.18 5.79
C SER A 359 -22.91 5.05 4.55
N PHE A 360 -24.00 5.46 3.88
CA PHE A 360 -23.91 6.42 2.78
C PHE A 360 -23.35 7.77 3.26
N ALA A 361 -23.85 8.31 4.38
CA ALA A 361 -23.36 9.57 4.94
C ALA A 361 -21.87 9.51 5.28
N ARG A 362 -21.41 8.40 5.89
CA ARG A 362 -19.99 8.13 6.15
C ARG A 362 -19.16 8.05 4.87
N CYS A 363 -19.65 7.37 3.83
CA CYS A 363 -18.97 7.32 2.53
C CYS A 363 -18.76 8.73 1.96
N MET A 364 -19.80 9.57 1.97
CA MET A 364 -19.70 10.94 1.44
C MET A 364 -18.80 11.83 2.30
N ALA A 365 -18.85 11.68 3.63
CA ALA A 365 -17.93 12.37 4.52
C ALA A 365 -16.47 11.97 4.28
N LEU A 366 -16.22 10.69 4.01
CA LEU A 366 -14.87 10.19 3.70
C LEU A 366 -14.40 10.64 2.31
N VAL A 367 -15.30 10.69 1.31
CA VAL A 367 -15.00 11.27 -0.01
C VAL A 367 -14.54 12.72 0.12
N GLU A 368 -15.25 13.51 0.93
CA GLU A 368 -14.87 14.90 1.20
C GLU A 368 -13.53 15.01 1.95
N HIS A 369 -13.32 14.14 2.95
CA HIS A 369 -12.03 14.07 3.66
C HIS A 369 -10.88 13.71 2.73
N CYS A 370 -11.09 12.77 1.80
CA CYS A 370 -10.10 12.39 0.78
C CYS A 370 -9.74 13.60 -0.09
N ARG A 371 -10.73 14.33 -0.61
CA ARG A 371 -10.51 15.53 -1.44
C ARG A 371 -9.68 16.59 -0.74
N ARG A 372 -9.96 16.87 0.54
CA ARG A 372 -9.19 17.83 1.35
C ARG A 372 -7.74 17.42 1.58
N ASN A 373 -7.44 16.13 1.41
CA ASN A 373 -6.11 15.55 1.62
C ASN A 373 -5.46 15.08 0.30
N ASN A 374 -5.95 15.53 -0.86
CA ASN A 374 -5.46 15.15 -2.19
C ASN A 374 -5.44 13.63 -2.44
N VAL A 375 -6.38 12.90 -1.83
CA VAL A 375 -6.61 11.47 -2.05
C VAL A 375 -7.79 11.31 -2.99
N THR A 376 -7.69 10.41 -3.98
CA THR A 376 -8.80 10.11 -4.89
C THR A 376 -9.66 8.99 -4.32
N PRO A 377 -10.91 9.24 -3.92
CA PRO A 377 -11.79 8.19 -3.41
C PRO A 377 -12.33 7.32 -4.55
N VAL A 378 -12.38 6.00 -4.32
CA VAL A 378 -13.01 5.02 -5.21
C VAL A 378 -14.09 4.30 -4.41
N LEU A 379 -15.36 4.51 -4.76
CA LEU A 379 -16.48 3.86 -4.09
C LEU A 379 -16.69 2.46 -4.67
N LEU A 380 -16.92 1.47 -3.80
CA LEU A 380 -17.16 0.09 -4.18
C LEU A 380 -18.60 -0.31 -3.83
N THR A 381 -19.34 -0.88 -4.79
CA THR A 381 -20.54 -1.65 -4.43
C THR A 381 -20.14 -2.92 -3.66
N VAL A 382 -21.06 -3.52 -2.92
CA VAL A 382 -20.75 -4.68 -2.05
C VAL A 382 -21.69 -5.83 -2.38
N PRO A 383 -21.20 -7.08 -2.56
CA PRO A 383 -22.07 -8.25 -2.76
C PRO A 383 -22.92 -8.55 -1.51
N PRO A 384 -24.05 -9.28 -1.58
CA PRO A 384 -24.83 -9.65 -0.39
C PRO A 384 -24.23 -10.84 0.35
N ARG A 385 -24.85 -11.23 1.48
CA ARG A 385 -24.75 -12.58 2.05
C ARG A 385 -25.94 -13.41 1.58
N ASP A 386 -25.73 -14.71 1.42
CA ASP A 386 -26.79 -15.65 1.06
C ASP A 386 -27.87 -15.77 2.15
N SER A 387 -27.50 -15.46 3.39
CA SER A 387 -28.43 -15.45 4.52
C SER A 387 -29.35 -14.22 4.58
N TYR A 388 -29.19 -13.23 3.69
CA TYR A 388 -30.05 -12.06 3.67
C TYR A 388 -31.46 -12.43 3.20
N SER A 389 -32.45 -11.99 3.96
CA SER A 389 -33.84 -12.00 3.53
C SER A 389 -34.05 -11.09 2.30
N GLY A 390 -35.16 -11.28 1.58
CA GLY A 390 -35.48 -10.43 0.42
C GLY A 390 -35.58 -8.94 0.77
N ALA A 391 -36.00 -8.59 1.99
CA ALA A 391 -36.04 -7.21 2.46
C ALA A 391 -34.64 -6.63 2.69
N GLU A 392 -33.75 -7.42 3.29
CA GLU A 392 -32.35 -7.01 3.51
C GLU A 392 -31.59 -6.88 2.18
N LEU A 393 -31.80 -7.82 1.26
CA LEU A 393 -31.23 -7.73 -0.09
C LEU A 393 -31.70 -6.47 -0.82
N ALA A 394 -32.99 -6.12 -0.74
CA ALA A 394 -33.53 -4.91 -1.35
C ALA A 394 -32.88 -3.63 -0.77
N ILE A 395 -32.61 -3.60 0.54
CA ILE A 395 -31.90 -2.48 1.19
C ILE A 395 -30.47 -2.36 0.65
N LEU A 396 -29.73 -3.48 0.55
CA LEU A 396 -28.39 -3.50 -0.01
C LEU A 396 -28.39 -3.02 -1.48
N GLN A 397 -29.30 -3.54 -2.30
CA GLN A 397 -29.42 -3.17 -3.70
C GLN A 397 -29.73 -1.68 -3.86
N ALA A 398 -30.60 -1.12 -3.02
CA ALA A 398 -30.87 0.31 -2.99
C ALA A 398 -29.60 1.13 -2.67
N GLN A 399 -28.77 0.68 -1.72
CA GLN A 399 -27.48 1.31 -1.41
C GLN A 399 -26.50 1.23 -2.58
N ASN A 400 -26.34 0.05 -3.18
CA ASN A 400 -25.46 -0.15 -4.33
C ASN A 400 -25.90 0.73 -5.50
N ASN A 401 -27.20 0.77 -5.83
CA ASN A 401 -27.74 1.63 -6.87
C ASN A 401 -27.48 3.11 -6.59
N ARG A 402 -27.57 3.54 -5.34
CA ARG A 402 -27.24 4.92 -4.94
C ARG A 402 -25.77 5.26 -5.15
N ILE A 403 -24.86 4.31 -4.91
CA ILE A 403 -23.43 4.47 -5.16
C ILE A 403 -23.14 4.48 -6.66
N LEU A 404 -23.76 3.58 -7.43
CA LEU A 404 -23.63 3.50 -8.89
C LEU A 404 -24.11 4.78 -9.59
N ALA A 405 -25.14 5.43 -9.05
CA ALA A 405 -25.64 6.71 -9.57
C ALA A 405 -24.63 7.86 -9.45
N LEU A 406 -23.53 7.70 -8.69
CA LEU A 406 -22.46 8.69 -8.59
C LEU A 406 -21.40 8.55 -9.70
N ARG A 407 -21.53 7.56 -10.60
CA ARG A 407 -20.69 7.45 -11.79
C ARG A 407 -20.75 8.72 -12.63
N GLY A 408 -19.61 9.10 -13.19
CA GLY A 408 -19.45 10.38 -13.90
C GLY A 408 -19.18 11.57 -12.97
N GLN A 409 -19.38 11.41 -11.65
CA GLN A 409 -18.99 12.42 -10.64
C GLN A 409 -17.85 11.92 -9.75
N LEU A 410 -17.78 10.61 -9.52
CA LEU A 410 -16.78 9.92 -8.71
C LEU A 410 -16.30 8.66 -9.42
N LEU A 411 -15.13 8.15 -9.02
CA LEU A 411 -14.71 6.81 -9.38
C LEU A 411 -15.55 5.80 -8.59
N VAL A 412 -16.23 4.90 -9.32
CA VAL A 412 -17.12 3.89 -8.75
C VAL A 412 -16.88 2.55 -9.43
N ALA A 413 -16.48 1.54 -8.67
CA ALA A 413 -16.31 0.18 -9.16
C ALA A 413 -17.54 -0.69 -8.87
N ASP A 414 -18.04 -1.40 -9.89
CA ASP A 414 -19.20 -2.30 -9.77
C ASP A 414 -18.85 -3.67 -9.20
N PHE A 415 -18.26 -3.71 -8.02
CA PHE A 415 -17.85 -4.99 -7.47
C PHE A 415 -19.03 -5.97 -7.33
N ALA A 416 -20.18 -5.51 -6.82
CA ALA A 416 -21.39 -6.32 -6.73
C ALA A 416 -21.91 -6.79 -8.10
N GLY A 417 -22.02 -5.89 -9.09
CA GLY A 417 -22.52 -6.24 -10.42
C GLY A 417 -21.64 -7.24 -11.18
N ILE A 418 -20.39 -7.40 -10.78
CA ILE A 418 -19.46 -8.38 -11.36
C ILE A 418 -19.60 -9.76 -10.72
N VAL A 419 -19.76 -9.81 -9.40
CA VAL A 419 -19.71 -11.09 -8.66
C VAL A 419 -21.09 -11.66 -8.31
N CYS A 420 -22.16 -10.91 -8.55
CA CYS A 420 -23.53 -11.35 -8.27
C CYS A 420 -24.23 -11.86 -9.52
N ASP A 421 -25.18 -12.78 -9.35
CA ASP A 421 -26.04 -13.29 -10.40
C ASP A 421 -27.30 -12.43 -10.62
N THR A 422 -28.22 -12.89 -11.48
CA THR A 422 -29.47 -12.19 -11.79
C THR A 422 -30.46 -12.11 -10.63
N THR A 423 -30.29 -12.95 -9.60
CA THR A 423 -31.08 -12.89 -8.37
C THR A 423 -30.52 -11.87 -7.37
N GLY A 424 -29.30 -11.40 -7.63
CA GLY A 424 -28.60 -10.42 -6.82
C GLY A 424 -27.70 -11.03 -5.75
N TYR A 425 -27.67 -12.36 -5.60
CA TYR A 425 -26.78 -13.10 -4.70
C TYR A 425 -25.43 -13.38 -5.34
N ILE A 426 -24.44 -13.84 -4.55
CA ILE A 426 -23.11 -14.19 -5.07
C ILE A 426 -23.29 -15.32 -6.11
N ALA A 427 -22.80 -15.10 -7.33
CA ALA A 427 -22.91 -16.12 -8.37
C ALA A 427 -22.08 -17.36 -7.99
N ALA A 428 -22.58 -18.56 -8.31
CA ALA A 428 -21.91 -19.83 -7.95
C ALA A 428 -20.44 -19.93 -8.43
N ALA A 429 -20.09 -19.27 -9.54
CA ALA A 429 -18.71 -19.22 -10.03
C ALA A 429 -17.76 -18.43 -9.10
N TYR A 430 -18.30 -17.55 -8.27
CA TYR A 430 -17.58 -16.65 -7.38
C TYR A 430 -17.83 -16.92 -5.90
N ASP A 431 -18.73 -17.83 -5.55
CA ASP A 431 -18.98 -18.23 -4.17
C ASP A 431 -17.85 -19.11 -3.62
N SER A 432 -17.52 -18.91 -2.36
CA SER A 432 -16.62 -19.77 -1.59
C SER A 432 -17.31 -20.97 -0.94
N GLY A 433 -18.64 -20.97 -0.93
CA GLY A 433 -19.47 -22.00 -0.32
C GLY A 433 -19.88 -21.70 1.12
N ASP A 434 -19.50 -20.53 1.67
CA ASP A 434 -19.93 -20.11 3.02
C ASP A 434 -21.02 -19.02 3.00
N GLY A 435 -21.48 -18.63 1.82
CA GLY A 435 -22.54 -17.64 1.62
C GLY A 435 -22.20 -16.23 2.09
N VAL A 436 -20.93 -15.94 2.36
CA VAL A 436 -20.45 -14.61 2.78
C VAL A 436 -19.24 -14.18 1.96
N HIS A 437 -18.25 -15.03 1.80
CA HIS A 437 -17.01 -14.69 1.12
C HIS A 437 -17.06 -15.14 -0.34
N ILE A 438 -16.43 -14.35 -1.19
CA ILE A 438 -16.19 -14.72 -2.58
C ILE A 438 -14.87 -15.48 -2.67
N ASN A 439 -14.79 -16.42 -3.61
CA ASN A 439 -13.60 -17.22 -3.86
C ASN A 439 -12.50 -16.43 -4.60
N GLU A 440 -11.39 -17.10 -4.92
CA GLU A 440 -10.25 -16.51 -5.64
C GLU A 440 -10.66 -15.89 -6.98
N ALA A 441 -11.56 -16.53 -7.74
CA ALA A 441 -12.05 -15.98 -9.01
C ALA A 441 -12.89 -14.72 -8.80
N GLY A 442 -13.74 -14.69 -7.78
CA GLY A 442 -14.55 -13.53 -7.44
C GLY A 442 -13.71 -12.35 -6.97
N THR A 443 -12.72 -12.59 -6.10
CA THR A 443 -11.80 -11.53 -5.65
C THR A 443 -10.95 -10.98 -6.80
N ALA A 444 -10.50 -11.83 -7.73
CA ALA A 444 -9.78 -11.39 -8.93
C ALA A 444 -10.67 -10.57 -9.89
N ALA A 445 -11.91 -11.01 -10.12
CA ALA A 445 -12.87 -10.28 -10.97
C ALA A 445 -13.23 -8.92 -10.37
N GLY A 446 -13.46 -8.86 -9.05
CA GLY A 446 -13.65 -7.60 -8.33
C GLY A 446 -12.48 -6.65 -8.48
N ALA A 447 -11.26 -7.14 -8.29
CA ALA A 447 -10.06 -6.33 -8.43
C ALA A 447 -9.87 -5.80 -9.86
N ALA A 448 -10.20 -6.60 -10.88
CA ALA A 448 -10.17 -6.15 -12.27
C ALA A 448 -11.17 -5.01 -12.51
N ALA A 449 -12.36 -5.07 -11.92
CA ALA A 449 -13.36 -4.01 -12.00
C ALA A 449 -12.92 -2.72 -11.29
N VAL A 450 -12.25 -2.86 -10.13
CA VAL A 450 -11.66 -1.72 -9.42
C VAL A 450 -10.53 -1.09 -10.24
N TYR A 451 -9.62 -1.91 -10.78
CA TYR A 451 -8.54 -1.43 -11.64
C TYR A 451 -9.07 -0.68 -12.87
N ALA A 452 -10.09 -1.24 -13.55
CA ALA A 452 -10.73 -0.61 -14.70
C ALA A 452 -11.45 0.71 -14.37
N ALA A 453 -11.88 0.90 -13.11
CA ALA A 453 -12.47 2.17 -12.68
C ALA A 453 -11.42 3.26 -12.38
N MET A 454 -10.14 2.89 -12.27
CA MET A 454 -9.04 3.78 -11.89
C MET A 454 -8.07 4.09 -13.04
N ALA A 455 -7.99 3.19 -14.03
CA ALA A 455 -7.22 3.34 -15.26
C ALA A 455 -8.03 4.10 -16.31
#